data_AF-A0A966G1R5-F1
#
_entry.id   AF-A0A966G1R5-F1
#
_cell.length_a   1.000
_cell.length_b   1.000
_cell.length_c   1.000
_cell.angle_alpha   90.00
_cell.angle_beta   90.00
_cell.angle_gamma   90.00
#
_symmetry.space_group_name_H-M   'P 1'
#
loop_
_entity.id
_entity.type
_entity.pdbx_description
1 polymer ?
#
loop_
_entity_poly.entity_id
_entity_poly.type
_entity_poly.pdbx_seq_one_letter_code
_entity_poly.pdbx_strand_id
1 'polypeptide(L)' 'MIVLEMKAVVKPSQCSAIDEAIRTVQFIRNKALRLWMDAKREDKIDK' A
#
# COMPACT_ATOMS: atom_id res chain seq x y z
N MET A 1 16.14 -16.34 -0.68
CA MET A 1 15.61 -15.01 -1.03
C MET A 1 16.72 -14.01 -0.78
N ILE A 2 17.31 -13.46 -1.84
CA ILE A 2 18.30 -12.38 -1.71
C ILE A 2 17.49 -11.09 -1.53
N VAL A 3 17.56 -10.48 -0.35
CA VAL A 3 16.93 -9.19 -0.07
C VAL A 3 18.02 -8.13 -0.14
N LEU A 4 17.97 -7.29 -1.16
CA LEU A 4 18.82 -6.11 -1.26
C LEU A 4 18.14 -4.97 -0.51
N GLU A 5 18.55 -4.74 0.74
CA GLU A 5 18.08 -3.61 1.52
C GLU A 5 18.85 -2.34 1.13
N MET A 6 18.29 -1.54 0.23
CA MET A 6 18.66 -0.12 0.14
C MET A 6 17.89 0.65 1.20
N LYS A 7 18.58 1.10 2.25
CA LYS A 7 18.01 2.00 3.25
C LYS A 7 18.07 3.43 2.72
N ALA A 8 16.92 4.09 2.64
CA ALA A 8 16.87 5.51 2.34
C ALA A 8 17.49 6.29 3.51
N VAL A 9 18.52 7.10 3.24
CA VAL A 9 19.10 8.00 4.24
C VAL A 9 18.19 9.23 4.29
N VAL A 10 17.37 9.30 5.34
CA VAL A 10 16.35 10.34 5.51
C VAL A 10 16.50 11.04 6.85
N LYS A 11 16.10 12.30 6.93
CA LYS A 11 16.01 13.02 8.21
C LYS A 11 14.88 12.40 9.07
N PRO A 12 14.93 12.52 10.41
CA PRO A 12 13.89 11.97 11.28
C PRO A 12 12.46 12.42 10.90
N SER A 13 12.29 13.69 10.53
CA SER A 13 10.99 14.22 10.08
C SER A 13 10.48 13.57 8.79
N GLN A 14 11.39 13.26 7.86
CA GLN A 14 11.06 12.58 6.62
C GLN A 14 10.71 11.11 6.87
N CYS A 15 11.38 10.45 7.82
CA CYS A 15 11.06 9.10 8.24
C CYS A 15 9.60 9.03 8.75
N SER A 16 9.22 9.93 9.65
CA SER A 16 7.86 9.99 10.18
C SER A 16 6.81 10.24 9.08
N ALA A 17 7.10 11.15 8.14
CA ALA A 17 6.21 11.43 7.02
C ALA A 17 6.07 10.21 6.08
N ILE A 18 7.16 9.48 5.84
CA ILE A 18 7.14 8.25 5.04
C ILE A 18 6.31 7.16 5.74
N ASP A 19 6.48 6.97 7.05
CA ASP A 19 5.71 5.98 7.81
C ASP A 19 4.21 6.27 7.80
N GLU A 20 3.84 7.55 7.92
CA GLU A 20 2.44 7.99 7.80
C GLU A 20 1.88 7.77 6.39
N ALA A 21 2.68 8.09 5.36
CA ALA A 21 2.29 7.85 3.97
C ALA A 21 2.09 6.36 3.68
N ILE A 22 3.01 5.50 4.14
CA ILE A 22 2.91 4.04 4.00
C ILE A 22 1.62 3.54 4.66
N ARG A 23 1.34 3.98 5.89
CA ARG A 23 0.11 3.60 6.61
C ARG A 23 -1.15 4.02 5.85
N THR A 24 -1.15 5.23 5.31
CA THR A 24 -2.27 5.77 4.54
C THR A 24 -2.50 4.98 3.25
N VAL A 25 -1.45 4.69 2.49
CA VAL A 25 -1.54 3.90 1.26
C VAL A 25 -1.98 2.47 1.56
N GLN A 26 -1.48 1.86 2.62
CA GLN A 26 -1.92 0.52 3.04
C GLN A 26 -3.43 0.51 3.38
N PHE A 27 -3.93 1.52 4.07
CA PHE A 27 -5.36 1.66 4.35
C PHE A 27 -6.19 1.78 3.06
N ILE A 28 -5.80 2.67 2.16
CA ILE A 28 -6.49 2.87 0.87
C ILE A 28 -6.49 1.57 0.06
N ARG A 29 -5.32 0.92 -0.06
CA ARG A 29 -5.17 -0.35 -0.77
C ARG A 29 -6.07 -1.43 -0.18
N ASN A 30 -6.08 -1.59 1.15
CA ASN A 30 -6.90 -2.59 1.81
C ASN A 30 -8.40 -2.32 1.59
N LYS A 31 -8.81 -1.04 1.58
CA LYS A 31 -10.19 -0.65 1.29
C LYS A 31 -10.57 -0.95 -0.17
N ALA A 32 -9.70 -0.62 -1.12
CA ALA A 32 -9.90 -0.92 -2.54
C ALA A 32 -9.98 -2.43 -2.81
N LEU A 33 -9.09 -3.21 -2.19
CA LEU A 33 -9.12 -4.67 -2.28
C LEU A 33 -10.40 -5.26 -1.69
N ARG A 34 -10.86 -4.77 -0.53
CA ARG A 34 -12.14 -5.18 0.05
C ARG A 34 -13.30 -4.86 -0.89
N LEU A 35 -13.35 -3.65 -1.43
CA LEU A 35 -14.35 -3.25 -2.41
C LEU A 35 -14.36 -4.19 -3.64
N TRP A 36 -13.18 -4.56 -4.15
CA TRP A 36 -13.08 -5.49 -5.28
C TRP A 36 -13.48 -6.92 -4.93
N MET A 37 -13.17 -7.39 -3.73
CA MET A 37 -13.60 -8.72 -3.27
C MET A 37 -15.13 -8.80 -3.14
N ASP A 38 -15.74 -7.75 -2.60
CA ASP A 38 -17.18 -7.66 -2.34
C ASP A 38 -18.00 -7.34 -3.61
N ALA A 39 -17.36 -6.82 -4.67
CA ALA A 39 -18.01 -6.54 -5.94
C ALA A 39 -18.52 -7.81 -6.64
N LYS A 40 -19.65 -7.71 -7.35
CA LYS A 40 -20.22 -8.83 -8.12
C LYS A 40 -19.29 -9.24 -9.25
N ARG A 41 -19.35 -10.51 -9.64
CA ARG A 41 -18.46 -11.11 -10.66
C ARG A 41 -18.51 -10.38 -12.02
N GLU A 42 -19.64 -9.76 -12.33
CA GLU A 42 -19.86 -9.01 -13.58
C GLU A 42 -19.16 -7.63 -13.59
N ASP A 43 -18.97 -7.06 -12.40
CA ASP A 43 -18.32 -5.75 -12.17
C ASP A 43 -16.79 -5.89 -12.04
N LYS A 44 -16.27 -7.13 -11.96
CA LYS A 44 -14.82 -7.38 -11.88
C LYS A 44 -14.22 -7.19 -13.27
N ILE A 45 -13.27 -6.25 -13.35
CA ILE A 45 -12.58 -5.88 -14.60
C ILE A 45 -11.63 -7.00 -15.09
N ASP A 46 -11.26 -7.93 -14.20
CA ASP A 46 -10.29 -9.03 -14.42
C ASP A 46 -10.80 -10.21 -15.28
N LYS A 47 -11.98 -10.10 -15.91
CA LYS A 47 -12.61 -11.17 -16.73
C LYS A 47 -11.66 -12.02 -17.57
#